data_AF-A0A015SNP5-F1
#
_entry.id   AF-A0A015SNP5-F1
#
_cell.length_a   1.000
_cell.length_b   1.000
_cell.length_c   1.000
_cell.angle_alpha   90.00
_cell.angle_beta   90.00
_cell.angle_gamma   90.00
#
_symmetry.space_group_name_H-M   'P 1'
#
loop_
_entity.id
_entity.type
_entity.pdbx_description
1 polymer ?
#
loop_
_entity_poly.entity_id
_entity_poly.type
_entity_poly.pdbx_seq_one_letter_code
_entity_poly.pdbx_strand_id
1 'polypeptide(L)'
;MKKQLTIIIGLLLSSSITVHAQVAQKLRELGMENIRTIETGGTTVAAFEDNVYRGTYRGVGKAIIAGMEGMGNGNLELVALDGNGIPQLSISLPDTLIAGYKSGEISLKEVYERMEMSYDTDRPMGLLKGSTGVINRSAWKADIVLYPEVSLENSTFDKLYSYRVNLSPAVEMDLWKGAKATAQVVFPIATNMKGEYKKIRPGVMTISQEIRFRNNFLARIVAGNFTDHRIGAQAEVKYRTGNGRVELGAQIGTTGYSAITDDGWYIGTRQRINAAVKGSLYVPQFNTQLDLQAGRYLYGDYGLRGDCTRHFGEYAVGVYAMYVEGEVNGGFHFAIPLPGKKWNRNHAVRMKPAEFFAAEYSMVSWGEYADRKMGYTYQTRPAENRSSGFFQPEYIRHFLIKSIEKERNKKQF
;
A
#
# COMPACT_ATOMS: atom_id res chain seq x y z
N MET A 1 31.65 -10.58 -63.75
CA MET A 1 30.25 -10.96 -64.03
C MET A 1 30.03 -12.41 -63.63
N LYS A 2 28.99 -12.68 -62.80
CA LYS A 2 28.39 -14.00 -62.44
C LYS A 2 29.30 -14.98 -61.66
N LYS A 3 29.12 -15.10 -60.35
CA LYS A 3 28.16 -15.96 -59.60
C LYS A 3 28.74 -17.36 -59.30
N GLN A 4 29.18 -17.57 -58.05
CA GLN A 4 29.04 -18.82 -57.28
C GLN A 4 28.93 -18.40 -55.80
N LEU A 5 27.71 -18.35 -55.26
CA LEU A 5 27.09 -19.38 -54.42
C LEU A 5 27.81 -19.55 -53.07
N THR A 6 27.36 -18.80 -52.07
CA THR A 6 27.62 -19.13 -50.66
C THR A 6 26.28 -19.08 -49.94
N ILE A 7 25.73 -20.27 -49.69
CA ILE A 7 24.65 -20.51 -48.74
C ILE A 7 25.29 -20.44 -47.35
N ILE A 8 24.93 -19.44 -46.55
CA ILE A 8 25.18 -19.47 -45.11
C ILE A 8 23.83 -19.66 -44.42
N ILE A 9 23.74 -20.82 -43.78
CA ILE A 9 22.66 -21.33 -42.95
C ILE A 9 22.34 -20.29 -41.87
N GLY A 10 21.11 -19.78 -41.89
CA GLY A 10 20.55 -19.01 -40.78
C GLY A 10 20.44 -19.91 -39.57
N LEU A 11 21.29 -19.68 -38.57
CA LEU A 11 21.19 -20.29 -37.25
C LEU A 11 19.93 -19.72 -36.57
N LEU A 12 18.81 -20.41 -36.72
CA LEU A 12 17.63 -20.26 -35.86
C LEU A 12 18.03 -20.71 -34.45
N LEU A 13 18.66 -19.81 -33.69
CA LEU A 13 18.73 -19.88 -32.24
C LEU A 13 17.32 -19.64 -31.72
N SER A 14 16.49 -20.68 -31.79
CA SER A 14 15.34 -20.82 -30.91
C SER A 14 15.91 -21.06 -29.51
N SER A 15 16.20 -19.97 -28.80
CA SER A 15 16.48 -20.04 -27.38
C SER A 15 15.25 -20.64 -26.71
N SER A 16 15.36 -21.88 -26.25
CA SER A 16 14.41 -22.49 -25.32
C SER A 16 14.42 -21.63 -24.05
N ILE A 17 13.58 -20.60 -24.02
CA ILE A 17 13.34 -19.81 -22.82
C ILE A 17 12.78 -20.79 -21.81
N THR A 18 13.51 -21.01 -20.72
CA THR A 18 13.08 -21.86 -19.62
C THR A 18 11.72 -21.40 -19.10
N VAL A 19 10.88 -22.33 -18.63
CA VAL A 19 9.50 -22.04 -18.20
C VAL A 19 9.43 -20.91 -17.17
N HIS A 20 10.31 -20.90 -16.17
CA HIS A 20 10.36 -19.82 -15.18
C HIS A 20 10.77 -18.46 -15.78
N ALA A 21 11.58 -18.44 -16.85
CA ALA A 21 11.91 -17.21 -17.56
C ALA A 21 10.73 -16.65 -18.36
N GLN A 22 9.80 -17.51 -18.83
CA GLN A 22 8.55 -17.07 -19.46
C GLN A 22 7.59 -16.42 -18.46
N VAL A 23 7.43 -16.98 -17.25
CA VAL A 23 6.67 -16.34 -16.16
C VAL A 23 7.25 -14.96 -15.83
N ALA A 24 8.58 -14.88 -15.68
CA ALA A 24 9.24 -13.61 -15.41
C ALA A 24 9.00 -12.57 -16.53
N GLN A 25 9.05 -13.01 -17.78
CA GLN A 25 8.80 -12.16 -18.94
C GLN A 25 7.36 -11.63 -18.95
N LYS A 26 6.36 -12.49 -18.76
CA LYS A 26 4.94 -12.08 -18.70
C LYS A 26 4.66 -11.07 -17.60
N LEU A 27 5.24 -11.29 -16.41
CA LEU A 27 5.15 -10.32 -15.30
C LEU A 27 5.83 -8.99 -15.64
N ARG A 28 6.97 -9.03 -16.33
CA ARG A 28 7.67 -7.82 -16.79
C ARG A 28 6.88 -7.06 -17.86
N GLU A 29 6.20 -7.74 -18.77
CA GLU A 29 5.32 -7.16 -19.80
C GLU A 29 4.13 -6.42 -19.16
N LEU A 30 3.66 -6.89 -18.00
CA LEU A 30 2.65 -6.17 -17.21
C LEU A 30 3.19 -4.90 -16.54
N GLY A 31 4.52 -4.72 -16.51
CA GLY A 31 5.24 -3.63 -15.86
C GLY A 31 5.64 -3.91 -14.41
N MET A 32 5.45 -5.14 -13.91
CA MET A 32 5.76 -5.49 -12.52
C MET A 32 7.25 -5.37 -12.24
N GLU A 33 7.58 -5.05 -10.99
CA GLU A 33 8.95 -4.79 -10.54
C GLU A 33 9.42 -5.86 -9.55
N ASN A 34 10.71 -5.85 -9.22
CA ASN A 34 11.35 -6.77 -8.26
C ASN A 34 11.03 -8.25 -8.52
N ILE A 35 10.96 -8.63 -9.80
CA ILE A 35 10.53 -9.97 -10.21
C ILE A 35 11.66 -10.97 -9.93
N ARG A 36 11.30 -12.09 -9.29
CA ARG A 36 12.20 -13.22 -9.06
C ARG A 36 11.47 -14.50 -9.36
N THR A 37 12.12 -15.45 -9.99
CA THR A 37 11.52 -16.74 -10.36
C THR A 37 12.48 -17.89 -10.12
N ILE A 38 11.95 -19.03 -9.70
CA ILE A 38 12.68 -20.29 -9.60
C ILE A 38 11.72 -21.45 -9.86
N GLU A 39 12.23 -22.55 -10.37
CA GLU A 39 11.49 -23.79 -10.54
C GLU A 39 12.13 -24.87 -9.65
N THR A 40 11.34 -25.51 -8.80
CA THR A 40 11.84 -26.52 -7.85
C THR A 40 10.75 -27.54 -7.52
N GLY A 41 11.08 -28.82 -7.62
CA GLY A 41 10.17 -29.92 -7.28
C GLY A 41 8.80 -29.85 -7.98
N GLY A 42 8.77 -29.50 -9.28
CA GLY A 42 7.52 -29.37 -10.04
C GLY A 42 6.66 -28.15 -9.66
N THR A 43 7.24 -27.18 -8.94
CA THR A 43 6.58 -25.93 -8.58
C THR A 43 7.36 -24.75 -9.17
N THR A 44 6.67 -23.91 -9.93
CA THR A 44 7.18 -22.61 -10.35
C THR A 44 6.85 -21.59 -9.27
N VAL A 45 7.87 -20.98 -8.67
CA VAL A 45 7.72 -19.95 -7.64
C VAL A 45 8.13 -18.61 -8.23
N ALA A 46 7.29 -17.59 -8.10
CA ALA A 46 7.60 -16.24 -8.54
C ALA A 46 7.23 -15.18 -7.50
N ALA A 47 8.09 -14.19 -7.29
CA ALA A 47 7.75 -12.97 -6.56
C ALA A 47 7.63 -11.79 -7.53
N PHE A 48 6.74 -10.86 -7.22
CA PHE A 48 6.52 -9.64 -8.01
C PHE A 48 6.06 -8.49 -7.12
N GLU A 49 6.43 -7.27 -7.51
CA GLU A 49 5.93 -6.03 -6.92
C GLU A 49 4.99 -5.34 -7.91
N ASP A 50 3.75 -5.10 -7.48
CA ASP A 50 2.79 -4.33 -8.26
C ASP A 50 2.83 -2.86 -7.85
N ASN A 51 3.64 -2.09 -8.58
CA ASN A 51 3.61 -0.65 -8.53
C ASN A 51 2.74 -0.04 -9.62
N VAL A 52 2.19 -0.83 -10.55
CA VAL A 52 1.61 -0.34 -11.82
C VAL A 52 0.12 -0.14 -11.71
N TYR A 53 -0.59 -1.07 -11.08
CA TYR A 53 -2.05 -1.06 -11.02
C TYR A 53 -2.54 -0.46 -9.71
N ARG A 54 -3.55 0.41 -9.80
CA ARG A 54 -4.25 0.86 -8.60
C ARG A 54 -5.06 -0.29 -8.01
N GLY A 55 -4.97 -0.47 -6.71
CA GLY A 55 -5.77 -1.45 -5.97
C GLY A 55 -5.20 -2.86 -6.06
N THR A 56 -4.86 -3.43 -4.90
CA THR A 56 -4.11 -4.68 -4.76
C THR A 56 -4.69 -5.86 -5.53
N TYR A 57 -6.03 -6.04 -5.49
CA TYR A 57 -6.67 -7.18 -6.16
C TYR A 57 -6.50 -7.15 -7.69
N ARG A 58 -6.37 -5.96 -8.31
CA ARG A 58 -6.22 -5.83 -9.77
C ARG A 58 -4.86 -6.35 -10.23
N GLY A 59 -3.79 -5.90 -9.57
CA GLY A 59 -2.44 -6.36 -9.85
C GLY A 59 -2.27 -7.85 -9.64
N VAL A 60 -2.74 -8.33 -8.48
CA VAL A 60 -2.74 -9.76 -8.15
C VAL A 60 -3.47 -10.58 -9.21
N GLY A 61 -4.67 -10.15 -9.62
CA GLY A 61 -5.42 -10.84 -10.68
C GLY A 61 -4.66 -10.92 -12.01
N LYS A 62 -4.01 -9.82 -12.42
CA LYS A 62 -3.18 -9.80 -13.63
C LYS A 62 -1.95 -10.69 -13.49
N ALA A 63 -1.31 -10.71 -12.33
CA ALA A 63 -0.15 -11.56 -12.06
C ALA A 63 -0.51 -13.06 -12.06
N ILE A 64 -1.67 -13.44 -11.51
CA ILE A 64 -2.17 -14.83 -11.54
C ILE A 64 -2.35 -15.29 -12.98
N ILE A 65 -3.03 -14.50 -13.82
CA ILE A 65 -3.24 -14.84 -15.24
C ILE A 65 -1.90 -14.95 -15.97
N ALA A 66 -1.02 -13.96 -15.82
CA ALA A 66 0.31 -13.97 -16.43
C ALA A 66 1.18 -15.15 -15.97
N GLY A 67 1.07 -15.53 -14.69
CA GLY A 67 1.77 -16.69 -14.14
C GLY A 67 1.29 -18.00 -14.75
N MET A 68 -0.03 -18.20 -14.83
CA MET A 68 -0.62 -19.39 -15.46
C MET A 68 -0.30 -19.48 -16.96
N GLU A 69 -0.35 -18.36 -17.68
CA GLU A 69 -0.01 -18.29 -19.11
C GLU A 69 1.49 -18.48 -19.37
N GLY A 70 2.35 -18.00 -18.47
CA GLY A 70 3.81 -18.03 -18.62
C GLY A 70 4.45 -19.33 -18.14
N MET A 71 3.74 -20.18 -17.42
CA MET A 71 4.28 -21.45 -16.93
C MET A 71 3.91 -22.63 -17.83
N GLY A 72 4.67 -23.73 -17.71
CA GLY A 72 4.38 -25.02 -18.31
C GLY A 72 3.37 -25.82 -17.46
N ASN A 73 3.77 -27.01 -17.05
CA ASN A 73 2.99 -27.87 -16.15
C ASN A 73 3.52 -27.75 -14.70
N GLY A 74 2.71 -28.17 -13.73
CA GLY A 74 3.06 -28.19 -12.32
C GLY A 74 2.36 -27.10 -11.51
N ASN A 75 2.77 -26.96 -10.26
CA ASN A 75 2.17 -26.00 -9.33
C ASN A 75 2.73 -24.59 -9.58
N LEU A 76 1.93 -23.57 -9.24
CA LEU A 76 2.35 -22.17 -9.24
C LEU A 76 2.24 -21.59 -7.83
N GLU A 77 3.30 -20.95 -7.36
CA GLU A 77 3.29 -20.18 -6.13
C GLU A 77 3.75 -18.75 -6.42
N LEU A 78 2.85 -17.78 -6.25
CA LEU A 78 3.13 -16.37 -6.46
C LEU A 78 3.24 -15.64 -5.13
N VAL A 79 4.24 -14.75 -5.00
CA VAL A 79 4.40 -13.88 -3.84
C VAL A 79 4.27 -12.42 -4.26
N ALA A 80 3.21 -11.76 -3.80
CA ALA A 80 3.05 -10.33 -3.97
C ALA A 80 3.86 -9.57 -2.91
N LEU A 81 4.71 -8.66 -3.40
CA LEU A 81 5.47 -7.70 -2.61
C LEU A 81 4.70 -6.38 -2.54
N ASP A 82 4.83 -5.64 -1.44
CA ASP A 82 4.40 -4.24 -1.40
C ASP A 82 5.36 -3.33 -2.18
N GLY A 83 5.01 -2.05 -2.27
CA GLY A 83 5.82 -1.01 -2.92
C GLY A 83 7.16 -0.69 -2.22
N ASN A 84 7.61 -1.51 -1.27
CA ASN A 84 8.95 -1.46 -0.68
C ASN A 84 9.70 -2.79 -0.87
N GLY A 85 9.19 -3.72 -1.68
CA GLY A 85 9.77 -5.05 -1.87
C GLY A 85 9.65 -5.98 -0.66
N ILE A 86 8.70 -5.73 0.25
CA ILE A 86 8.41 -6.58 1.41
C ILE A 86 7.30 -7.59 1.05
N PRO A 87 7.51 -8.90 1.28
CA PRO A 87 6.49 -9.91 1.00
C PRO A 87 5.24 -9.71 1.85
N GLN A 88 4.08 -9.64 1.19
CA GLN A 88 2.79 -9.45 1.84
C GLN A 88 1.85 -10.65 1.68
N LEU A 89 1.83 -11.30 0.52
CA LEU A 89 0.85 -12.34 0.22
C LEU A 89 1.46 -13.47 -0.61
N SER A 90 1.29 -14.72 -0.18
CA SER A 90 1.50 -15.91 -0.98
C SER A 90 0.18 -16.37 -1.59
N ILE A 91 0.23 -16.80 -2.85
CA ILE A 91 -0.90 -17.31 -3.63
C ILE A 91 -0.46 -18.65 -4.23
N SER A 92 -1.13 -19.73 -3.88
CA SER A 92 -0.80 -21.08 -4.34
C SER A 92 -1.90 -21.61 -5.26
N LEU A 93 -1.49 -22.07 -6.44
CA LEU A 93 -2.35 -22.70 -7.44
C LEU A 93 -1.79 -24.10 -7.74
N PRO A 94 -2.54 -25.17 -7.38
CA PRO A 94 -2.18 -26.53 -7.76
C PRO A 94 -2.24 -26.75 -9.27
N ASP A 95 -1.42 -27.69 -9.77
CA ASP A 95 -1.38 -28.10 -11.19
C ASP A 95 -2.77 -28.47 -11.72
N THR A 96 -3.59 -29.14 -10.91
CA THR A 96 -4.95 -29.54 -11.29
C THR A 96 -5.85 -28.34 -11.64
N LEU A 97 -5.72 -27.22 -10.92
CA LEU A 97 -6.45 -25.99 -11.25
C LEU A 97 -5.90 -25.35 -12.52
N ILE A 98 -4.59 -25.32 -12.69
CA ILE A 98 -3.94 -24.67 -13.83
C ILE A 98 -4.23 -25.45 -15.12
N ALA A 99 -4.10 -26.78 -15.08
CA ALA A 99 -4.38 -27.66 -16.20
C ALA A 99 -5.85 -27.57 -16.63
N GLY A 100 -6.79 -27.63 -15.68
CA GLY A 100 -8.22 -27.49 -15.98
C GLY A 100 -8.58 -26.10 -16.55
N TYR A 101 -7.90 -25.04 -16.09
CA TYR A 101 -8.09 -23.70 -16.65
C TYR A 101 -7.56 -23.62 -18.09
N LYS A 102 -6.37 -24.19 -18.35
CA LYS A 102 -5.75 -24.22 -19.67
C LYS A 102 -6.53 -25.10 -20.67
N SER A 103 -7.15 -26.19 -20.23
CA SER A 103 -8.01 -27.04 -21.07
C SER A 103 -9.41 -26.46 -21.29
N GLY A 104 -9.79 -25.42 -20.53
CA GLY A 104 -11.11 -24.79 -20.58
C GLY A 104 -12.20 -25.55 -19.79
N GLU A 105 -11.82 -26.58 -19.04
CA GLU A 105 -12.73 -27.34 -18.18
C GLU A 105 -13.23 -26.55 -16.97
N ILE A 106 -12.37 -25.67 -16.41
CA ILE A 106 -12.76 -24.77 -15.33
C ILE A 106 -12.61 -23.31 -15.74
N SER A 107 -13.52 -22.49 -15.23
CA SER A 107 -13.51 -21.05 -15.46
C SER A 107 -12.48 -20.33 -14.59
N LEU A 108 -12.07 -19.12 -15.00
CA LEU A 108 -11.22 -18.26 -14.17
C LEU A 108 -11.86 -17.93 -12.81
N LYS A 109 -13.20 -17.90 -12.73
CA LYS A 109 -13.92 -17.73 -11.47
C LYS A 109 -13.63 -18.89 -10.52
N GLU A 110 -13.70 -20.13 -10.99
CA GLU A 110 -13.41 -21.32 -10.19
C GLU A 110 -11.94 -21.37 -9.75
N VAL A 111 -11.01 -20.90 -10.58
CA VAL A 111 -9.62 -20.73 -10.19
C VAL A 111 -9.51 -19.80 -8.97
N TYR A 112 -10.17 -18.64 -9.00
CA TYR A 112 -10.14 -17.70 -7.89
C TYR A 112 -10.84 -18.22 -6.63
N GLU A 113 -11.89 -19.03 -6.77
CA GLU A 113 -12.58 -19.65 -5.65
C GLU A 113 -11.71 -20.70 -4.94
N ARG A 114 -10.94 -21.47 -5.70
CA ARG A 114 -10.17 -22.63 -5.21
C ARG A 114 -8.69 -22.33 -4.91
N MET A 115 -8.14 -21.22 -5.38
CA MET A 115 -6.75 -20.85 -5.06
C MET A 115 -6.56 -20.59 -3.56
N GLU A 116 -5.40 -20.97 -3.04
CA GLU A 116 -5.03 -20.70 -1.65
C GLU A 116 -4.29 -19.38 -1.56
N MET A 117 -4.56 -18.61 -0.50
CA MET A 117 -3.92 -17.33 -0.24
C MET A 117 -3.60 -17.23 1.24
N SER A 118 -2.36 -16.85 1.55
CA SER A 118 -1.85 -16.78 2.92
C SER A 118 -0.89 -15.62 3.07
N TYR A 119 -0.87 -15.02 4.26
CA TYR A 119 0.17 -14.09 4.66
C TYR A 119 1.50 -14.78 4.93
N ASP A 120 1.54 -16.10 5.09
CA ASP A 120 2.78 -16.85 5.24
C ASP A 120 3.51 -16.91 3.89
N THR A 121 4.63 -16.22 3.82
CA THR A 121 5.51 -16.14 2.63
C THR A 121 6.87 -16.77 2.89
N ASP A 122 7.10 -17.38 4.05
CA ASP A 122 8.45 -17.75 4.50
C ASP A 122 9.05 -18.86 3.63
N ARG A 123 8.25 -19.89 3.33
CA ARG A 123 8.60 -20.98 2.42
C ARG A 123 8.94 -20.48 1.01
N PRO A 124 8.03 -19.82 0.26
CA PRO A 124 8.33 -19.41 -1.12
C PRO A 124 9.49 -18.42 -1.19
N MET A 125 9.59 -17.49 -0.22
CA MET A 125 10.71 -16.56 -0.17
C MET A 125 12.04 -17.25 0.17
N GLY A 126 12.01 -18.35 0.92
CA GLY A 126 13.16 -19.22 1.15
C GLY A 126 13.66 -19.87 -0.14
N LEU A 127 12.75 -20.43 -0.94
CA LEU A 127 13.07 -21.03 -2.25
C LEU A 127 13.64 -20.01 -3.23
N LEU A 128 13.05 -18.81 -3.26
CA LEU A 128 13.49 -17.73 -4.14
C LEU A 128 14.93 -17.28 -3.85
N LYS A 129 15.52 -17.53 -2.68
CA LYS A 129 16.95 -17.21 -2.42
C LYS A 129 17.91 -17.87 -3.42
N GLY A 130 17.52 -19.00 -4.02
CA GLY A 130 18.28 -19.65 -5.09
C GLY A 130 18.09 -19.05 -6.49
N SER A 131 17.25 -18.02 -6.66
CA SER A 131 16.99 -17.39 -7.97
C SER A 131 18.25 -16.67 -8.50
N THR A 132 18.47 -16.71 -9.81
CA THR A 132 19.64 -16.13 -10.50
C THR A 132 19.73 -14.60 -10.49
N GLY A 133 18.69 -13.89 -10.05
CA GLY A 133 18.71 -12.43 -9.92
C GLY A 133 17.33 -11.81 -9.72
N VAL A 134 17.30 -10.47 -9.64
CA VAL A 134 16.07 -9.67 -9.56
C VAL A 134 15.90 -8.92 -10.88
N ILE A 135 14.79 -9.16 -11.57
CA ILE A 135 14.40 -8.54 -12.84
C ILE A 135 13.58 -7.27 -12.55
N ASN A 136 13.84 -6.21 -13.31
CA ASN A 136 13.12 -4.92 -13.21
C ASN A 136 13.09 -4.35 -11.78
N ARG A 137 14.27 -4.10 -11.19
CA ARG A 137 14.40 -3.61 -9.80
C ARG A 137 13.66 -2.28 -9.60
N SER A 138 12.97 -2.11 -8.46
CA SER A 138 12.35 -0.82 -8.09
C SER A 138 13.33 0.15 -7.44
N ALA A 139 14.44 -0.34 -6.89
CA ALA A 139 15.45 0.47 -6.23
C ALA A 139 15.95 1.63 -7.12
N TRP A 140 16.05 2.82 -6.52
CA TRP A 140 16.42 4.11 -7.09
C TRP A 140 15.46 4.68 -8.14
N LYS A 141 14.27 4.10 -8.28
CA LYS A 141 13.22 4.65 -9.13
C LYS A 141 12.32 5.58 -8.33
N ALA A 142 11.93 6.68 -8.94
CA ALA A 142 11.16 7.74 -8.30
C ALA A 142 9.73 7.81 -8.85
N ASP A 143 8.77 7.89 -7.93
CA ASP A 143 7.40 8.31 -8.22
C ASP A 143 7.23 9.78 -7.80
N ILE A 144 6.77 10.59 -8.73
CA ILE A 144 6.28 11.94 -8.48
C ILE A 144 4.77 11.83 -8.32
N VAL A 145 4.31 11.93 -7.07
CA VAL A 145 2.92 11.69 -6.68
C VAL A 145 2.23 13.01 -6.35
N LEU A 146 1.10 13.28 -6.99
CA LEU A 146 0.28 14.47 -6.71
C LEU A 146 -0.79 14.15 -5.66
N TYR A 147 -0.65 14.69 -4.46
CA TYR A 147 -1.61 14.52 -3.37
C TYR A 147 -2.56 15.73 -3.27
N PRO A 148 -3.85 15.59 -3.61
CA PRO A 148 -4.84 16.60 -3.24
C PRO A 148 -5.18 16.45 -1.75
N GLU A 149 -5.16 17.56 -1.02
CA GLU A 149 -5.51 17.60 0.41
C GLU A 149 -6.67 18.55 0.62
N VAL A 150 -7.70 18.08 1.32
CA VAL A 150 -8.82 18.91 1.78
C VAL A 150 -9.03 18.66 3.25
N SER A 151 -9.00 19.72 4.04
CA SER A 151 -9.29 19.71 5.47
C SER A 151 -10.41 20.70 5.74
N LEU A 152 -11.39 20.25 6.53
CA LEU A 152 -12.54 21.02 6.99
C LEU A 152 -12.62 20.88 8.51
N GLU A 153 -12.54 22.01 9.21
CA GLU A 153 -12.58 22.08 10.66
C GLU A 153 -13.70 23.01 11.10
N ASN A 154 -14.54 22.56 12.04
CA ASN A 154 -15.60 23.37 12.62
C ASN A 154 -15.18 23.94 13.99
N SER A 155 -14.07 24.67 14.04
CA SER A 155 -13.39 25.06 15.29
C SER A 155 -13.58 26.52 15.70
N THR A 156 -14.39 27.31 14.99
CA THR A 156 -14.57 28.76 15.22
C THR A 156 -16.03 29.19 15.22
N PHE A 157 -16.45 30.01 16.19
CA PHE A 157 -17.86 30.43 16.34
C PHE A 157 -18.24 31.45 15.26
N ASP A 158 -17.25 32.15 14.70
CA ASP A 158 -17.42 33.18 13.68
C ASP A 158 -17.56 32.65 12.25
N LYS A 159 -17.23 31.37 12.01
CA LYS A 159 -17.26 30.75 10.67
C LYS A 159 -17.76 29.32 10.75
N LEU A 160 -18.72 28.98 9.91
CA LEU A 160 -19.29 27.63 9.83
C LEU A 160 -18.22 26.55 9.58
N TYR A 161 -17.19 26.85 8.77
CA TYR A 161 -16.03 25.98 8.58
C TYR A 161 -14.74 26.78 8.33
N SER A 162 -13.65 26.37 8.99
CA SER A 162 -12.28 26.64 8.56
C SER A 162 -11.87 25.59 7.54
N TYR A 163 -11.38 26.00 6.37
CA TYR A 163 -11.02 25.08 5.29
C TYR A 163 -9.61 25.30 4.76
N ARG A 164 -8.99 24.20 4.32
CA ARG A 164 -7.69 24.18 3.65
C ARG A 164 -7.77 23.24 2.46
N VAL A 165 -7.46 23.75 1.28
CA VAL A 165 -7.27 22.98 0.05
C VAL A 165 -5.82 23.14 -0.37
N ASN A 166 -5.06 22.05 -0.36
CA ASN A 166 -3.67 22.04 -0.81
C ASN A 166 -3.49 21.06 -1.98
N LEU A 167 -2.44 21.31 -2.76
CA LEU A 167 -1.86 20.32 -3.66
C LEU A 167 -0.44 20.04 -3.19
N SER A 168 -0.15 18.80 -2.84
CA SER A 168 1.10 18.42 -2.20
C SER A 168 1.88 17.41 -3.05
N PRO A 169 2.58 17.85 -4.12
CA PRO A 169 3.49 16.98 -4.85
C PRO A 169 4.53 16.37 -3.91
N ALA A 170 4.75 15.07 -4.04
CA ALA A 170 5.78 14.33 -3.34
C ALA A 170 6.67 13.55 -4.30
N VAL A 171 7.95 13.47 -3.98
CA VAL A 171 8.87 12.50 -4.57
C VAL A 171 8.98 11.33 -3.61
N GLU A 172 8.63 10.14 -4.08
CA GLU A 172 8.75 8.88 -3.37
C GLU A 172 9.74 7.99 -4.10
N MET A 173 10.77 7.52 -3.40
CA MET A 173 11.82 6.72 -4.01
C MET A 173 12.18 5.53 -3.13
N ASP A 174 12.11 4.34 -3.71
CA ASP A 174 12.53 3.11 -3.07
C ASP A 174 14.06 3.03 -3.17
N LEU A 175 14.76 2.89 -2.05
CA LEU A 175 16.23 2.95 -2.03
C LEU A 175 16.83 1.55 -2.15
N TRP A 176 16.32 0.63 -1.34
CA TRP A 176 16.64 -0.79 -1.34
C TRP A 176 15.47 -1.54 -0.69
N LYS A 177 15.57 -2.86 -0.54
CA LYS A 177 14.49 -3.67 0.04
C LYS A 177 14.07 -3.13 1.42
N GLY A 178 12.81 -2.73 1.52
CA GLY A 178 12.18 -2.18 2.70
C GLY A 178 12.48 -0.70 2.95
N ALA A 179 13.42 -0.09 2.23
CA ALA A 179 13.79 1.30 2.46
C ALA A 179 13.17 2.25 1.45
N LYS A 180 12.56 3.32 1.96
CA LYS A 180 11.88 4.33 1.16
C LYS A 180 12.19 5.73 1.66
N ALA A 181 12.53 6.61 0.73
CA ALA A 181 12.62 8.05 0.93
C ALA A 181 11.36 8.73 0.40
N THR A 182 10.89 9.75 1.12
CA THR A 182 9.74 10.57 0.72
C THR A 182 10.03 12.02 1.02
N ALA A 183 9.78 12.90 0.06
CA ALA A 183 9.91 14.34 0.23
C ALA A 183 8.70 15.04 -0.42
N GLN A 184 7.90 15.73 0.39
CA GLN A 184 6.68 16.40 -0.03
C GLN A 184 6.78 17.91 0.18
N VAL A 185 6.20 18.66 -0.75
CA VAL A 185 6.03 20.12 -0.65
C VAL A 185 4.54 20.42 -0.73
N VAL A 186 4.02 21.19 0.21
CA VAL A 186 2.60 21.55 0.29
C VAL A 186 2.38 22.92 -0.35
N PHE A 187 1.60 22.96 -1.43
CA PHE A 187 1.17 24.19 -2.08
C PHE A 187 -0.26 24.53 -1.65
N PRO A 188 -0.47 25.63 -0.91
CA PRO A 188 -1.82 26.07 -0.56
C PRO A 188 -2.52 26.63 -1.81
N ILE A 189 -3.67 26.05 -2.14
CA ILE A 189 -4.50 26.47 -3.29
C ILE A 189 -5.59 27.43 -2.83
N ALA A 190 -6.31 27.06 -1.76
CA ALA A 190 -7.36 27.88 -1.20
C ALA A 190 -7.49 27.64 0.30
N THR A 191 -7.55 28.71 1.09
CA THR A 191 -7.80 28.61 2.53
C THR A 191 -8.37 29.91 3.08
N ASN A 192 -9.26 29.79 4.07
CA ASN A 192 -9.74 30.93 4.86
C ASN A 192 -8.98 31.09 6.19
N MET A 193 -7.93 30.28 6.41
CA MET A 193 -7.04 30.32 7.57
C MET A 193 -5.86 31.28 7.33
N LYS A 194 -5.20 31.71 8.41
CA LYS A 194 -4.10 32.70 8.38
C LYS A 194 -2.74 32.04 8.65
N GLY A 195 -1.67 32.80 8.44
CA GLY A 195 -0.31 32.38 8.77
C GLY A 195 0.28 31.38 7.77
N GLU A 196 0.94 30.35 8.29
CA GLU A 196 1.63 29.31 7.51
C GLU A 196 0.75 28.59 6.49
N TYR A 197 -0.57 28.55 6.71
CA TYR A 197 -1.52 27.88 5.81
C TYR A 197 -1.62 28.57 4.45
N LYS A 198 -1.18 29.83 4.32
CA LYS A 198 -1.09 30.56 3.05
C LYS A 198 0.29 30.49 2.40
N LYS A 199 1.27 29.83 3.03
CA LYS A 199 2.64 29.73 2.54
C LYS A 199 2.92 28.34 1.97
N ILE A 200 3.79 28.28 0.97
CA ILE A 200 4.41 27.03 0.52
C ILE A 200 5.28 26.53 1.67
N ARG A 201 5.12 25.26 2.05
CA ARG A 201 5.77 24.68 3.22
C ARG A 201 6.18 23.24 2.96
N PRO A 202 7.21 22.72 3.66
CA PRO A 202 7.50 21.30 3.62
C PRO A 202 6.32 20.49 4.16
N GLY A 203 6.01 19.38 3.51
CA GLY A 203 5.10 18.34 4.01
C GLY A 203 5.89 17.23 4.69
N VAL A 204 5.46 15.99 4.48
CA VAL A 204 6.17 14.81 4.97
C VAL A 204 7.54 14.68 4.28
N MET A 205 8.61 14.59 5.07
CA MET A 205 9.98 14.37 4.60
C MET A 205 10.62 13.27 5.45
N THR A 206 10.66 12.04 4.94
CA THR A 206 10.98 10.87 5.76
C THR A 206 11.88 9.88 5.05
N ILE A 207 12.70 9.18 5.83
CA ILE A 207 13.32 7.92 5.45
C ILE A 207 12.70 6.83 6.33
N SER A 208 12.28 5.72 5.71
CA SER A 208 11.75 4.57 6.45
C SER A 208 12.42 3.27 6.02
N GLN A 209 12.48 2.31 6.93
CA GLN A 209 12.93 0.94 6.71
C GLN A 209 11.86 -0.01 7.27
N GLU A 210 11.32 -0.87 6.42
CA GLU A 210 10.42 -1.96 6.75
C GLU A 210 11.17 -3.29 6.68
N ILE A 211 10.92 -4.18 7.63
CA ILE A 211 11.57 -5.48 7.75
C ILE A 211 10.49 -6.50 8.08
N ARG A 212 10.48 -7.60 7.33
CA ARG A 212 9.64 -8.76 7.63
C ARG A 212 10.49 -9.85 8.29
N PHE A 213 10.06 -10.27 9.46
CA PHE A 213 10.60 -11.42 10.17
C PHE A 213 9.77 -12.68 9.87
N ARG A 214 10.28 -13.82 10.33
CA ARG A 214 9.53 -15.09 10.25
C ARG A 214 8.24 -15.00 11.06
N ASN A 215 7.31 -15.90 10.79
CA ASN A 215 6.05 -16.03 11.52
C ASN A 215 5.18 -14.76 11.44
N ASN A 216 5.17 -14.09 10.28
CA ASN A 216 4.32 -12.94 9.96
C ASN A 216 4.48 -11.70 10.85
N PHE A 217 5.67 -11.50 11.43
CA PHE A 217 6.02 -10.24 12.09
C PHE A 217 6.60 -9.25 11.09
N LEU A 218 6.14 -8.01 11.13
CA LEU A 218 6.71 -6.89 10.39
C LEU A 218 7.12 -5.80 11.39
N ALA A 219 8.28 -5.20 11.17
CA ALA A 219 8.68 -3.98 11.83
C ALA A 219 8.90 -2.88 10.82
N ARG A 220 8.59 -1.65 11.21
CA ARG A 220 8.87 -0.45 10.44
C ARG A 220 9.49 0.58 11.35
N ILE A 221 10.57 1.20 10.89
CA ILE A 221 11.18 2.37 11.53
C ILE A 221 11.13 3.50 10.52
N VAL A 222 10.75 4.69 10.97
CA VAL A 222 10.69 5.90 10.14
C VAL A 222 11.25 7.08 10.92
N ALA A 223 12.04 7.93 10.25
CA ALA A 223 12.57 9.15 10.81
C ALA A 223 12.46 10.31 9.82
N GLY A 224 12.25 11.51 10.34
CA GLY A 224 12.18 12.74 9.55
C GLY A 224 11.09 13.71 10.02
N ASN A 225 10.62 14.53 9.08
CA ASN A 225 9.53 15.48 9.29
C ASN A 225 8.19 14.82 8.92
N PHE A 226 7.22 14.93 9.82
CA PHE A 226 5.90 14.34 9.78
C PHE A 226 4.83 15.45 9.69
N THR A 227 3.57 15.07 9.59
CA THR A 227 2.46 16.05 9.68
C THR A 227 2.40 16.69 11.08
N ASP A 228 1.56 17.73 11.22
CA ASP A 228 1.25 18.35 12.51
C ASP A 228 2.48 18.90 13.25
N HIS A 229 3.43 19.41 12.45
CA HIS A 229 4.65 20.08 12.90
C HIS A 229 5.54 19.19 13.76
N ARG A 230 5.73 17.94 13.34
CA ARG A 230 6.52 16.96 14.09
C ARG A 230 7.77 16.56 13.35
N ILE A 231 8.91 16.57 14.04
CA ILE A 231 10.15 15.96 13.56
C ILE A 231 10.63 14.93 14.57
N GLY A 232 11.04 13.76 14.12
CA GLY A 232 11.55 12.73 15.02
C GLY A 232 11.58 11.36 14.40
N ALA A 233 11.33 10.34 15.21
CA ALA A 233 11.33 8.95 14.79
C ALA A 233 10.13 8.18 15.36
N GLN A 234 9.68 7.18 14.62
CA GLN A 234 8.66 6.24 15.04
C GLN A 234 9.07 4.82 14.66
N ALA A 235 8.85 3.88 15.58
CA ALA A 235 8.96 2.46 15.34
C ALA A 235 7.58 1.81 15.52
N GLU A 236 7.29 0.83 14.66
CA GLU A 236 6.08 0.04 14.66
C GLU A 236 6.46 -1.43 14.51
N VAL A 237 5.80 -2.30 15.26
CA VAL A 237 5.80 -3.75 15.07
C VAL A 237 4.37 -4.21 14.90
N LYS A 238 4.13 -5.14 13.97
CA LYS A 238 2.85 -5.80 13.80
C LYS A 238 3.01 -7.28 13.51
N TYR A 239 2.04 -8.04 13.99
CA TYR A 239 1.87 -9.46 13.75
C TYR A 239 0.55 -9.69 13.03
N ARG A 240 0.56 -10.54 12.00
CA ARG A 240 -0.65 -10.94 11.28
C ARG A 240 -0.85 -12.45 11.29
N THR A 241 -2.07 -12.91 11.50
CA THR A 241 -2.39 -14.33 11.34
C THR A 241 -2.20 -14.77 9.88
N GLY A 242 -1.96 -16.06 9.63
CA GLY A 242 -1.76 -16.57 8.26
C GLY A 242 -2.94 -16.30 7.33
N ASN A 243 -4.17 -16.35 7.84
CA ASN A 243 -5.39 -15.97 7.10
C ASN A 243 -5.65 -14.45 7.03
N GLY A 244 -4.83 -13.64 7.71
CA GLY A 244 -4.91 -12.19 7.72
C GLY A 244 -6.07 -11.58 8.46
N ARG A 245 -6.92 -12.40 9.10
CA ARG A 245 -8.13 -11.90 9.78
C ARG A 245 -7.81 -11.11 11.04
N VAL A 246 -6.71 -11.43 11.73
CA VAL A 246 -6.31 -10.75 12.96
C VAL A 246 -4.93 -10.13 12.77
N GLU A 247 -4.84 -8.84 13.11
CA GLU A 247 -3.58 -8.11 13.21
C GLU A 247 -3.44 -7.56 14.64
N LEU A 248 -2.24 -7.67 15.20
CA LEU A 248 -1.86 -7.06 16.47
C LEU A 248 -0.63 -6.19 16.23
N GLY A 249 -0.65 -4.95 16.72
CA GLY A 249 0.42 -4.00 16.50
C GLY A 249 0.77 -3.21 17.75
N ALA A 250 1.99 -2.71 17.78
CA ALA A 250 2.46 -1.74 18.75
C ALA A 250 3.31 -0.70 18.04
N GLN A 251 3.16 0.57 18.43
CA GLN A 251 3.96 1.67 17.93
C GLN A 251 4.48 2.53 19.07
N ILE A 252 5.65 3.11 18.87
CA ILE A 252 6.23 4.11 19.75
C ILE A 252 6.92 5.18 18.91
N GLY A 253 6.72 6.44 19.26
CA GLY A 253 7.32 7.58 18.59
C GLY A 253 7.91 8.57 19.59
N THR A 254 8.97 9.24 19.15
CA THR A 254 9.55 10.39 19.82
C THR A 254 9.62 11.54 18.83
N THR A 255 8.99 12.67 19.15
CA THR A 255 8.88 13.81 18.25
C THR A 255 9.10 15.14 18.95
N GLY A 256 9.84 16.04 18.31
CA GLY A 256 9.93 17.46 18.64
C GLY A 256 9.01 18.28 17.74
N TYR A 257 8.90 19.57 18.05
CA TYR A 257 8.16 20.52 17.20
C TYR A 257 9.02 20.97 16.02
N SER A 258 8.44 21.06 14.82
CA SER A 258 9.11 21.46 13.58
C SER A 258 8.17 22.28 12.72
N ALA A 259 8.44 23.58 12.56
CA ALA A 259 7.57 24.48 11.79
C ALA A 259 8.40 25.52 11.02
N ILE A 260 7.85 25.96 9.88
CA ILE A 260 8.38 27.13 9.16
C ILE A 260 7.76 28.38 9.76
N THR A 261 8.61 29.22 10.34
CA THR A 261 8.25 30.54 10.89
C THR A 261 8.67 31.65 9.92
N ASP A 262 8.35 32.89 10.23
CA ASP A 262 8.79 34.05 9.44
C ASP A 262 10.33 34.19 9.46
N ASP A 263 10.98 33.71 10.52
CA ASP A 263 12.45 33.75 10.72
C ASP A 263 13.19 32.50 10.20
N GLY A 264 12.46 31.59 9.54
CA GLY A 264 13.02 30.34 8.99
C GLY A 264 12.50 29.07 9.66
N TRP A 265 13.23 27.96 9.49
CA TRP A 265 12.81 26.66 10.01
C TRP A 265 13.15 26.55 11.50
N TYR A 266 12.12 26.55 12.34
CA TYR A 266 12.23 26.38 13.78
C TYR A 266 12.09 24.91 14.17
N ILE A 267 13.06 24.40 14.94
CA ILE A 267 13.02 23.08 15.55
C ILE A 267 13.06 23.24 17.06
N GLY A 268 11.99 22.80 17.73
CA GLY A 268 11.88 22.84 19.17
C GLY A 268 12.67 21.73 19.86
N THR A 269 13.24 22.03 21.03
CA THR A 269 14.06 21.09 21.82
C THR A 269 13.24 20.10 22.64
N ARG A 270 11.99 20.45 22.99
CA ARG A 270 11.12 19.60 23.83
C ARG A 270 10.57 18.43 23.02
N GLN A 271 11.05 17.23 23.36
CA GLN A 271 10.57 15.97 22.81
C GLN A 271 9.26 15.52 23.48
N ARG A 272 8.44 14.81 22.71
CA ARG A 272 7.18 14.19 23.13
C ARG A 272 7.18 12.73 22.73
N ILE A 273 6.68 11.89 23.62
CA ILE A 273 6.59 10.45 23.40
C ILE A 273 5.13 10.07 23.21
N ASN A 274 4.85 9.39 22.11
CA ASN A 274 3.56 8.76 21.82
C ASN A 274 3.75 7.25 21.73
N ALA A 275 2.78 6.49 22.19
CA ALA A 275 2.84 5.04 22.14
C ALA A 275 1.42 4.49 22.02
N ALA A 276 1.21 3.44 21.24
CA ALA A 276 -0.09 2.81 21.13
C ALA A 276 0.03 1.33 20.82
N VAL A 277 -0.91 0.55 21.33
CA VAL A 277 -1.18 -0.82 20.88
C VAL A 277 -2.43 -0.82 20.00
N LYS A 278 -2.43 -1.69 18.99
CA LYS A 278 -3.50 -1.81 17.99
C LYS A 278 -3.92 -3.26 17.87
N GLY A 279 -5.21 -3.49 17.71
CA GLY A 279 -5.77 -4.78 17.31
C GLY A 279 -6.75 -4.56 16.17
N SER A 280 -6.69 -5.41 15.15
CA SER A 280 -7.60 -5.34 14.01
C SER A 280 -8.21 -6.69 13.71
N LEU A 281 -9.50 -6.70 13.39
CA LEU A 281 -10.27 -7.86 12.96
C LEU A 281 -10.93 -7.59 11.62
N TYR A 282 -10.64 -8.43 10.63
CA TYR A 282 -11.32 -8.40 9.33
C TYR A 282 -12.47 -9.41 9.29
N VAL A 283 -13.68 -8.92 9.01
CA VAL A 283 -14.93 -9.68 8.86
C VAL A 283 -15.26 -9.81 7.36
N PRO A 284 -14.97 -10.96 6.74
CA PRO A 284 -15.01 -11.12 5.28
C PRO A 284 -16.42 -11.05 4.69
N GLN A 285 -17.41 -11.56 5.41
CA GLN A 285 -18.83 -11.59 4.99
C GLN A 285 -19.35 -10.20 4.59
N PHE A 286 -18.84 -9.16 5.26
CA PHE A 286 -19.26 -7.77 5.03
C PHE A 286 -18.16 -6.90 4.41
N ASN A 287 -16.99 -7.47 4.12
CA ASN A 287 -15.76 -6.75 3.77
C ASN A 287 -15.48 -5.59 4.75
N THR A 288 -15.57 -5.87 6.05
CA THR A 288 -15.49 -4.85 7.10
C THR A 288 -14.29 -5.12 8.01
N GLN A 289 -13.52 -4.08 8.31
CA GLN A 289 -12.41 -4.09 9.25
C GLN A 289 -12.82 -3.33 10.52
N LEU A 290 -12.59 -3.98 11.66
CA LEU A 290 -12.75 -3.40 12.99
C LEU A 290 -11.35 -3.16 13.55
N ASP A 291 -11.03 -1.91 13.87
CA ASP A 291 -9.76 -1.53 14.50
C ASP A 291 -10.02 -1.04 15.91
N LEU A 292 -9.14 -1.42 16.83
CA LEU A 292 -9.10 -0.90 18.20
C LEU A 292 -7.67 -0.44 18.51
N GLN A 293 -7.51 0.79 18.94
CA GLN A 293 -6.25 1.39 19.33
C GLN A 293 -6.35 1.89 20.77
N ALA A 294 -5.34 1.60 21.58
CA ALA A 294 -5.20 2.12 22.94
C ALA A 294 -3.81 2.73 23.10
N GLY A 295 -3.70 3.94 23.62
CA GLY A 295 -2.39 4.55 23.75
C GLY A 295 -2.34 5.95 24.33
N ARG A 296 -1.12 6.48 24.35
CA ARG A 296 -0.77 7.86 24.65
C ARG A 296 -0.61 8.64 23.35
N TYR A 297 -1.41 9.67 23.19
CA TYR A 297 -1.44 10.57 22.03
C TYR A 297 -0.39 11.68 22.14
N LEU A 298 -0.34 12.53 21.12
CA LEU A 298 0.71 13.53 20.93
C LEU A 298 0.79 14.57 22.06
N TYR A 299 -0.33 14.91 22.71
CA TYR A 299 -0.37 15.90 23.78
C TYR A 299 -0.25 15.29 25.18
N GLY A 300 0.00 13.99 25.25
CA GLY A 300 0.26 13.25 26.49
C GLY A 300 -0.98 12.60 27.07
N ASP A 301 -2.13 12.84 26.46
CA ASP A 301 -3.44 12.29 26.78
C ASP A 301 -3.52 10.79 26.45
N TYR A 302 -4.28 10.06 27.27
CA TYR A 302 -4.48 8.63 27.13
C TYR A 302 -5.90 8.34 26.69
N GLY A 303 -6.05 7.42 25.75
CA GLY A 303 -7.38 7.04 25.29
C GLY A 303 -7.44 5.80 24.43
N LEU A 304 -8.67 5.52 24.03
CA LEU A 304 -9.08 4.43 23.17
C LEU A 304 -9.71 5.01 21.91
N ARG A 305 -9.41 4.44 20.75
CA ARG A 305 -10.07 4.72 19.48
C ARG A 305 -10.51 3.40 18.85
N GLY A 306 -11.78 3.31 18.49
CA GLY A 306 -12.35 2.20 17.73
C GLY A 306 -12.82 2.68 16.37
N ASP A 307 -12.47 1.95 15.30
CA ASP A 307 -12.92 2.24 13.94
C ASP A 307 -13.65 1.03 13.35
N CYS A 308 -14.72 1.28 12.60
CA CYS A 308 -15.42 0.30 11.79
C CYS A 308 -15.40 0.77 10.33
N THR A 309 -14.60 0.11 9.50
CA THR A 309 -14.37 0.50 8.09
C THR A 309 -14.87 -0.58 7.15
N ARG A 310 -15.77 -0.23 6.24
CA ARG A 310 -16.26 -1.12 5.20
C ARG A 310 -15.61 -0.81 3.85
N HIS A 311 -15.15 -1.86 3.17
CA HIS A 311 -14.52 -1.77 1.86
C HIS A 311 -15.49 -2.16 0.75
N PHE A 312 -15.64 -1.27 -0.23
CA PHE A 312 -16.44 -1.44 -1.45
C PHE A 312 -15.52 -1.45 -2.67
N GLY A 313 -14.60 -2.42 -2.68
CA GLY A 313 -13.51 -2.50 -3.64
C GLY A 313 -12.54 -1.38 -3.34
N GLU A 314 -12.30 -0.50 -4.32
CA GLU A 314 -11.38 0.63 -4.15
C GLU A 314 -11.92 1.76 -3.26
N TYR A 315 -13.19 1.74 -2.87
CA TYR A 315 -13.74 2.72 -1.93
C TYR A 315 -13.72 2.16 -0.52
N ALA A 316 -13.39 2.98 0.47
CA ALA A 316 -13.60 2.63 1.87
C ALA A 316 -14.39 3.74 2.57
N VAL A 317 -15.31 3.35 3.44
CA VAL A 317 -16.08 4.26 4.30
C VAL A 317 -16.06 3.67 5.69
N GLY A 318 -15.75 4.48 6.69
CA GLY A 318 -15.78 4.04 8.07
C GLY A 318 -16.23 5.11 9.03
N VAL A 319 -16.60 4.65 10.20
CA VAL A 319 -16.93 5.48 11.36
C VAL A 319 -15.95 5.16 12.47
N TYR A 320 -15.67 6.15 13.31
CA TYR A 320 -14.84 5.96 14.47
C TYR A 320 -15.47 6.60 15.71
N ALA A 321 -15.14 6.03 16.86
CA ALA A 321 -15.44 6.58 18.16
C ALA A 321 -14.16 6.54 19.00
N MET A 322 -13.98 7.53 19.85
CA MET A 322 -12.84 7.63 20.72
C MET A 322 -13.22 8.16 22.10
N TYR A 323 -12.49 7.67 23.09
CA TYR A 323 -12.63 8.06 24.49
C TYR A 323 -11.24 8.43 25.01
N VAL A 324 -11.05 9.70 25.37
CA VAL A 324 -9.75 10.25 25.75
C VAL A 324 -9.93 11.06 27.03
N GLU A 325 -9.25 10.66 28.10
CA GLU A 325 -9.27 11.36 29.40
C GLU A 325 -10.67 11.75 29.95
N GLY A 326 -11.72 11.00 29.65
CA GLY A 326 -13.10 11.30 30.09
C GLY A 326 -14.00 11.90 29.00
N GLU A 327 -13.41 12.37 27.90
CA GLU A 327 -14.12 12.99 26.80
C GLU A 327 -14.38 11.98 25.68
N VAL A 328 -15.57 12.05 25.08
CA VAL A 328 -15.97 11.22 23.94
C VAL A 328 -15.94 12.06 22.68
N ASN A 329 -15.34 11.52 21.62
CA ASN A 329 -15.44 12.07 20.29
C ASN A 329 -15.72 10.95 19.29
N GLY A 330 -16.13 11.31 18.08
CA GLY A 330 -16.39 10.37 17.02
C GLY A 330 -16.46 11.08 15.68
N GLY A 331 -16.55 10.30 14.63
CA GLY A 331 -16.50 10.85 13.29
C GLY A 331 -16.59 9.79 12.22
N PHE A 332 -16.30 10.20 11.00
CA PHE A 332 -16.26 9.31 9.86
C PHE A 332 -15.04 9.61 8.99
N HIS A 333 -14.59 8.58 8.29
CA HIS A 333 -13.51 8.70 7.32
C HIS A 333 -13.88 7.96 6.05
N PHE A 334 -13.32 8.40 4.94
CA PHE A 334 -13.48 7.73 3.67
C PHE A 334 -12.21 7.80 2.85
N ALA A 335 -12.05 6.80 1.97
CA ALA A 335 -11.01 6.74 0.96
C ALA A 335 -11.67 6.57 -0.41
N ILE A 336 -11.43 7.52 -1.30
CA ILE A 336 -12.00 7.57 -2.66
C ILE A 336 -10.86 7.42 -3.67
N PRO A 337 -10.96 6.50 -4.63
CA PRO A 337 -9.93 6.32 -5.65
C PRO A 337 -9.83 7.51 -6.63
N LEU A 338 -8.63 8.07 -6.82
CA LEU A 338 -8.37 9.20 -7.72
C LEU A 338 -8.06 8.76 -9.16
N PRO A 339 -8.55 9.46 -10.22
CA PRO A 339 -8.52 9.00 -11.61
C PRO A 339 -7.26 8.28 -12.09
N GLY A 340 -7.44 7.24 -12.90
CA GLY A 340 -6.36 6.38 -13.39
C GLY A 340 -6.32 5.05 -12.66
N LYS A 341 -6.07 3.96 -13.39
CA LYS A 341 -6.05 2.59 -12.87
C LYS A 341 -4.73 1.86 -13.09
N LYS A 342 -3.91 2.43 -13.96
CA LYS A 342 -2.63 1.91 -14.43
C LYS A 342 -1.72 3.08 -14.71
N TRP A 343 -0.53 3.08 -14.13
CA TRP A 343 0.50 4.06 -14.44
C TRP A 343 1.80 3.32 -14.72
N ASN A 344 2.21 3.30 -15.98
CA ASN A 344 3.50 2.73 -16.34
C ASN A 344 4.62 3.70 -15.96
N ARG A 345 5.75 3.15 -15.56
CA ARG A 345 6.95 3.94 -15.31
C ARG A 345 7.73 4.11 -16.60
N ASN A 346 8.19 5.33 -16.87
CA ASN A 346 9.08 5.60 -17.97
C ASN A 346 10.52 5.58 -17.43
N HIS A 347 11.24 4.50 -17.71
CA HIS A 347 12.59 4.27 -17.17
C HIS A 347 12.63 4.34 -15.63
N ALA A 348 13.24 5.40 -15.07
CA ALA A 348 13.44 5.56 -13.64
C ALA A 348 12.39 6.46 -12.97
N VAL A 349 11.54 7.15 -13.74
CA VAL A 349 10.60 8.15 -13.19
C VAL A 349 9.18 7.92 -13.68
N ARG A 350 8.21 8.14 -12.79
CA ARG A 350 6.79 8.12 -13.11
C ARG A 350 6.06 9.25 -12.43
N MET A 351 5.13 9.89 -13.15
CA MET A 351 4.17 10.82 -12.56
C MET A 351 2.83 10.12 -12.41
N LYS A 352 2.22 10.21 -11.22
CA LYS A 352 0.87 9.69 -10.94
C LYS A 352 0.14 10.57 -9.92
N PRO A 353 -1.20 10.60 -9.90
CA PRO A 353 -1.91 11.08 -8.71
C PRO A 353 -1.70 10.10 -7.55
N ALA A 354 -1.99 10.55 -6.33
CA ALA A 354 -2.19 9.64 -5.21
C ALA A 354 -3.23 8.58 -5.58
N GLU A 355 -3.14 7.38 -5.02
CA GLU A 355 -4.08 6.31 -5.36
C GLU A 355 -5.48 6.59 -4.83
N PHE A 356 -5.53 7.16 -3.63
CA PHE A 356 -6.76 7.50 -2.93
C PHE A 356 -6.68 8.92 -2.39
N PHE A 357 -7.81 9.60 -2.44
CA PHE A 357 -8.09 10.75 -1.60
C PHE A 357 -8.70 10.24 -0.31
N ALA A 358 -8.06 10.55 0.82
CA ALA A 358 -8.54 10.19 2.14
C ALA A 358 -8.93 11.45 2.92
N ALA A 359 -10.09 11.40 3.56
CA ALA A 359 -10.54 12.46 4.45
C ALA A 359 -11.15 11.85 5.72
N GLU A 360 -10.93 12.53 6.85
CA GLU A 360 -11.50 12.23 8.15
C GLU A 360 -12.22 13.47 8.66
N TYR A 361 -13.42 13.29 9.19
CA TYR A 361 -14.23 14.34 9.79
C TYR A 361 -14.52 13.98 11.25
N SER A 362 -14.26 14.92 12.15
CA SER A 362 -14.49 14.82 13.59
C SER A 362 -15.75 15.60 14.00
N MET A 363 -16.61 14.97 14.80
CA MET A 363 -17.87 15.57 15.28
C MET A 363 -17.66 16.58 16.42
N VAL A 364 -16.82 16.27 17.40
CA VAL A 364 -16.51 17.21 18.48
C VAL A 364 -15.39 18.13 18.01
N SER A 365 -15.71 19.41 17.96
CA SER A 365 -14.80 20.48 17.53
C SER A 365 -14.78 21.66 18.51
N TRP A 366 -15.33 21.45 19.71
CA TRP A 366 -15.58 22.45 20.74
C TRP A 366 -15.37 21.88 22.15
N GLY A 367 -15.13 22.75 23.15
CA GLY A 367 -14.96 22.36 24.55
C GLY A 367 -13.55 21.83 24.88
N GLU A 368 -13.41 21.21 26.05
CA GLU A 368 -12.12 20.79 26.61
C GLU A 368 -11.33 19.87 25.64
N TYR A 369 -12.05 19.02 24.90
CA TYR A 369 -11.48 18.15 23.88
C TYR A 369 -10.71 18.93 22.80
N ALA A 370 -11.31 20.00 22.26
CA ALA A 370 -10.71 20.82 21.21
C ALA A 370 -9.60 21.71 21.75
N ASP A 371 -9.81 22.32 22.92
CA ASP A 371 -8.86 23.26 23.54
C ASP A 371 -7.54 22.58 23.94
N ARG A 372 -7.63 21.36 24.48
CA ARG A 372 -6.46 20.57 24.88
C ARG A 372 -5.85 19.75 23.74
N LYS A 373 -6.46 19.75 22.55
CA LYS A 373 -6.08 18.92 21.39
C LYS A 373 -6.01 17.44 21.77
N MET A 374 -7.06 16.95 22.42
CA MET A 374 -7.16 15.55 22.83
C MET A 374 -7.23 14.61 21.62
N GLY A 375 -6.64 13.43 21.74
CA GLY A 375 -6.65 12.39 20.71
C GLY A 375 -5.82 12.71 19.47
N TYR A 376 -5.01 13.78 19.50
CA TYR A 376 -4.25 14.21 18.33
C TYR A 376 -3.11 13.23 18.02
N THR A 377 -3.00 12.87 16.74
CA THR A 377 -1.90 12.08 16.20
C THR A 377 -1.19 12.85 15.08
N TYR A 378 -0.12 12.29 14.56
CA TYR A 378 0.54 12.73 13.33
C TYR A 378 0.67 11.55 12.37
N GLN A 379 0.89 11.82 11.10
CA GLN A 379 1.09 10.84 10.04
C GLN A 379 2.55 10.80 9.61
N THR A 380 3.05 9.59 9.34
CA THR A 380 4.44 9.37 8.90
C THR A 380 4.58 9.14 7.39
N ARG A 381 3.45 9.18 6.67
CA ARG A 381 3.35 9.00 5.22
C ARG A 381 2.38 10.03 4.66
N PRO A 382 2.58 10.51 3.41
CA PRO A 382 1.56 11.28 2.71
C PRO A 382 0.25 10.50 2.59
N ALA A 383 -0.89 11.14 2.90
CA ALA A 383 -2.24 10.59 2.74
C ALA A 383 -2.41 9.15 3.27
N GLU A 384 -1.96 8.92 4.50
CA GLU A 384 -2.11 7.62 5.18
C GLU A 384 -3.58 7.19 5.20
N ASN A 385 -3.87 5.99 4.68
CA ASN A 385 -5.24 5.52 4.50
C ASN A 385 -5.35 4.00 4.63
N ARG A 386 -6.58 3.52 4.80
CA ARG A 386 -6.90 2.10 5.03
C ARG A 386 -7.13 1.28 3.76
N SER A 387 -6.93 1.86 2.57
CA SER A 387 -7.22 1.21 1.27
C SER A 387 -5.99 0.90 0.44
N SER A 388 -4.91 1.68 0.60
CA SER A 388 -3.63 1.43 -0.06
C SER A 388 -2.94 0.20 0.52
N GLY A 389 -2.43 -0.68 -0.34
CA GLY A 389 -1.68 -1.87 0.08
C GLY A 389 -2.50 -2.86 0.91
N PHE A 390 -3.80 -2.99 0.65
CA PHE A 390 -4.68 -3.89 1.39
C PHE A 390 -4.58 -5.33 0.86
N PHE A 391 -3.65 -6.12 1.43
CA PHE A 391 -3.32 -7.48 1.00
C PHE A 391 -4.18 -8.59 1.62
N GLN A 392 -5.42 -8.30 2.02
CA GLN A 392 -6.24 -9.29 2.70
C GLN A 392 -6.73 -10.41 1.75
N PRO A 393 -6.42 -11.71 1.99
CA PRO A 393 -6.76 -12.80 1.09
C PRO A 393 -8.23 -12.84 0.65
N GLU A 394 -9.14 -12.80 1.62
CA GLU A 394 -10.58 -12.94 1.34
C GLU A 394 -11.15 -11.72 0.63
N TYR A 395 -10.63 -10.52 0.94
CA TYR A 395 -10.93 -9.30 0.20
C TYR A 395 -10.50 -9.42 -1.27
N ILE A 396 -9.26 -9.83 -1.51
CA ILE A 396 -8.72 -9.99 -2.86
C ILE A 396 -9.55 -11.01 -3.64
N ARG A 397 -9.84 -12.18 -3.04
CA ARG A 397 -10.67 -13.22 -3.65
C ARG A 397 -12.04 -12.67 -4.04
N HIS A 398 -12.71 -12.01 -3.11
CA HIS A 398 -14.06 -11.45 -3.31
C HIS A 398 -14.10 -10.48 -4.51
N PHE A 399 -13.15 -9.54 -4.57
CA PHE A 399 -13.14 -8.53 -5.64
C PHE A 399 -12.61 -9.04 -6.98
N LEU A 400 -11.79 -10.09 -6.98
CA LEU A 400 -11.45 -10.81 -8.20
C LEU A 400 -12.69 -11.47 -8.83
N ILE A 401 -13.43 -12.27 -8.06
CA ILE A 401 -14.66 -12.93 -8.53
C ILE A 401 -15.71 -11.89 -8.99
N LYS A 402 -15.94 -10.85 -8.19
CA LYS A 402 -16.89 -9.78 -8.51
C LYS A 402 -16.53 -9.02 -9.80
N SER A 403 -15.24 -8.90 -10.11
CA SER A 403 -14.78 -8.23 -11.33
C SER A 403 -15.14 -9.01 -12.59
N ILE A 404 -15.03 -10.34 -12.57
CA ILE A 404 -15.46 -11.24 -13.66
C ILE A 404 -16.97 -11.11 -13.89
N GLU A 405 -17.76 -11.15 -12.84
CA GLU A 405 -19.22 -11.04 -12.93
C GLU A 405 -19.65 -9.70 -13.53
N LYS A 406 -18.98 -8.61 -13.15
CA LYS A 406 -19.22 -7.29 -13.72
C LYS A 406 -18.88 -7.23 -15.21
N GLU A 407 -17.79 -7.86 -15.64
CA GLU A 407 -17.42 -7.92 -17.06
C GLU A 407 -18.40 -8.77 -17.87
N ARG A 408 -18.87 -9.89 -17.32
CA ARG A 408 -19.91 -10.71 -17.95
C ARG A 408 -21.20 -9.93 -18.17
N ASN A 409 -21.67 -9.23 -17.14
CA ASN A 409 -22.91 -8.45 -17.23
C ASN A 409 -22.80 -7.29 -18.23
N LYS A 410 -21.60 -6.69 -18.39
CA LYS A 410 -21.37 -5.66 -19.42
C LYS A 410 -21.42 -6.17 -20.85
N LYS A 411 -21.21 -7.48 -21.08
CA LYS A 411 -21.26 -8.10 -22.42
C LYS A 411 -22.66 -8.59 -22.80
N GLN A 412 -23.61 -8.54 -21.87
CA GLN A 412 -25.01 -8.94 -22.08
C GLN A 412 -25.93 -7.76 -22.45
N PHE A 413 -25.41 -6.53 -22.35
CA PHE A 413 -25.98 -5.30 -22.90
C PHE A 413 -25.08 -4.79 -24.02
#